data_AF-A0A5P2CHP2-F1
#
_entry.id   AF-A0A5P2CHP2-F1
#
_cell.length_a   1.000
_cell.length_b   1.000
_cell.length_c   1.000
_cell.angle_alpha   90.00
_cell.angle_beta   90.00
_cell.angle_gamma   90.00
#
_symmetry.space_group_name_H-M   'P 1'
#
loop_
_entity.id
_entity.type
_entity.pdbx_description
1 polymer ?
#
loop_
_entity_poly.entity_id
_entity_poly.type
_entity_poly.pdbx_seq_one_letter_code
_entity_poly.pdbx_strand_id
1 'polypeptide(L)'
;MLRFMFVGDSMTIGSAGEHTWRHRMWQHLRGTLGPGGFAVTGPRTTLYDKAAGEPVSHDHHPAASPDFPRNHLAGWGEGWLHMAPQIAGALDRDPADVLLVSLGLIDLGFYTNAEQTADNVRAFVTAARSANPHVRMVLLPVIPNIRAASDAPFAAEVARFNELLAKAAADLDTPRSPLLLASPPPTYDIHADTYDGTHPNASGEHKLAAAFADAMSQAWGIGAPYDTLSPTGRSGPVRTSTG
;
A
#
# COMPACT_ATOMS: atom_id res chain seq x y z
N MET A 1 9.06 18.20 3.66
CA MET A 1 7.80 17.54 3.28
C MET A 1 8.14 16.12 2.82
N LEU A 2 7.47 15.10 3.36
CA LEU A 2 7.70 13.70 2.94
C LEU A 2 6.88 13.36 1.70
N ARG A 3 7.44 12.61 0.77
CA ARG A 3 6.74 12.15 -0.43
C ARG A 3 6.50 10.65 -0.37
N PHE A 4 5.24 10.26 -0.52
CA PHE A 4 4.79 8.88 -0.44
C PHE A 4 4.44 8.38 -1.83
N MET A 5 4.95 7.21 -2.20
CA MET A 5 4.52 6.49 -3.40
C MET A 5 3.87 5.19 -2.97
N PHE A 6 2.61 5.01 -3.39
CA PHE A 6 1.87 3.77 -3.22
C PHE A 6 2.26 2.80 -4.34
N VAL A 7 2.80 1.64 -3.97
CA VAL A 7 3.27 0.62 -4.92
C VAL A 7 2.47 -0.65 -4.72
N GLY A 8 1.91 -1.22 -5.78
CA GLY A 8 1.18 -2.47 -5.62
C GLY A 8 0.50 -3.06 -6.84
N ASP A 9 -0.34 -4.05 -6.59
CA ASP A 9 -1.12 -4.77 -7.59
C ASP A 9 -2.57 -4.23 -7.69
N SER A 10 -3.50 -5.10 -8.10
CA SER A 10 -4.95 -4.81 -8.18
C SER A 10 -5.54 -4.25 -6.88
N MET A 11 -5.05 -4.69 -5.71
CA MET A 11 -5.53 -4.19 -4.42
C MET A 11 -5.12 -2.73 -4.17
N THR A 12 -4.05 -2.27 -4.85
CA THR A 12 -3.53 -0.91 -4.73
C THR A 12 -4.06 0.02 -5.82
N ILE A 13 -4.06 -0.40 -7.09
CA ILE A 13 -4.67 0.42 -8.15
C ILE A 13 -6.17 0.60 -7.89
N GLY A 14 -6.89 -0.45 -7.49
CA GLY A 14 -8.34 -0.45 -7.35
C GLY A 14 -9.09 -0.37 -8.68
N SER A 15 -10.41 -0.41 -8.60
CA SER A 15 -11.32 -0.40 -9.76
C SER A 15 -12.16 0.87 -9.81
N ALA A 16 -12.64 1.23 -11.01
CA ALA A 16 -13.59 2.32 -11.20
C ALA A 16 -14.74 2.27 -10.17
N GLY A 17 -14.99 3.41 -9.52
CA GLY A 17 -15.98 3.59 -8.46
C GLY A 17 -15.47 3.35 -7.04
N GLU A 18 -14.24 2.87 -6.83
CA GLU A 18 -13.69 2.58 -5.50
C GLU A 18 -12.97 3.80 -4.88
N HIS A 19 -12.82 3.78 -3.54
CA HIS A 19 -11.95 4.76 -2.85
C HIS A 19 -10.49 4.33 -2.93
N THR A 20 -10.23 3.03 -2.76
CA THR A 20 -8.93 2.40 -2.52
C THR A 20 -8.35 2.72 -1.14
N TRP A 21 -7.51 1.83 -0.62
CA TRP A 21 -6.79 2.08 0.63
C TRP A 21 -5.84 3.28 0.53
N ARG A 22 -5.41 3.66 -0.68
CA ARG A 22 -4.59 4.85 -0.91
C ARG A 22 -5.31 6.13 -0.49
N HIS A 23 -6.61 6.22 -0.78
CA HIS A 23 -7.44 7.35 -0.34
C HIS A 23 -7.54 7.39 1.20
N ARG A 24 -7.77 6.25 1.85
CA ARG A 24 -7.81 6.13 3.31
C ARG A 24 -6.49 6.54 3.97
N MET A 25 -5.38 6.05 3.41
CA MET A 25 -4.04 6.38 3.89
C MET A 25 -3.72 7.86 3.67
N TRP A 26 -4.10 8.44 2.53
CA TRP A 26 -3.96 9.88 2.28
C TRP A 26 -4.76 10.73 3.27
N GLN A 27 -5.99 10.34 3.60
CA GLN A 27 -6.79 11.03 4.63
C GLN A 27 -6.09 11.00 5.99
N HIS A 28 -5.55 9.84 6.37
CA HIS A 28 -4.79 9.69 7.60
C HIS A 28 -3.54 10.58 7.62
N LEU A 29 -2.72 10.55 6.55
CA LEU A 29 -1.54 11.40 6.43
C LEU A 29 -1.89 12.90 6.46
N ARG A 30 -2.97 13.31 5.80
CA ARG A 30 -3.47 14.69 5.85
C ARG A 30 -3.92 15.10 7.25
N GLY A 31 -4.57 14.20 7.98
CA GLY A 31 -5.01 14.45 9.35
C GLY A 31 -3.85 14.54 10.35
N THR A 32 -2.78 13.76 10.15
CA THR A 32 -1.68 13.65 11.12
C THR A 32 -0.49 14.56 10.81
N LEU A 33 -0.14 14.72 9.52
CA LEU A 33 0.99 15.56 9.07
C LEU A 33 0.55 16.96 8.62
N GLY A 34 -0.76 17.18 8.47
CA GLY A 34 -1.34 18.43 8.00
C GLY A 34 -1.24 18.64 6.48
N PRO A 35 -2.06 19.54 5.92
CA PRO A 35 -1.95 19.94 4.51
C PRO A 35 -0.56 20.55 4.24
N GLY A 36 0.19 20.00 3.28
CA GLY A 36 1.55 20.44 2.93
C GLY A 36 2.68 19.79 3.75
N GLY A 37 2.36 18.98 4.76
CA GLY A 37 3.35 18.17 5.49
C GLY A 37 3.86 16.97 4.67
N PHE A 38 3.08 16.55 3.67
CA PHE A 38 3.38 15.45 2.77
C PHE A 38 2.86 15.69 1.34
N ALA A 39 3.35 14.88 0.40
CA ALA A 39 2.80 14.74 -0.94
C ALA A 39 2.68 13.26 -1.32
N VAL A 40 1.79 12.96 -2.26
CA VAL A 40 1.68 11.64 -2.90
C VAL A 40 2.25 11.75 -4.30
N THR A 41 3.14 10.84 -4.67
CA THR A 41 3.83 10.79 -5.96
C THR A 41 3.66 9.42 -6.61
N GLY A 42 4.02 9.33 -7.88
CA GLY A 42 3.90 8.10 -8.64
C GLY A 42 3.45 8.36 -10.07
N PRO A 43 3.86 7.51 -11.01
CA PRO A 43 3.72 7.84 -12.41
C PRO A 43 2.34 7.63 -13.02
N ARG A 44 1.50 6.82 -12.37
CA ARG A 44 0.16 6.42 -12.83
C ARG A 44 -0.92 7.14 -12.04
N THR A 45 -2.09 7.37 -12.64
CA THR A 45 -3.20 8.13 -12.01
C THR A 45 -4.59 7.53 -12.25
N THR A 46 -4.66 6.42 -12.98
CA THR A 46 -5.92 5.76 -13.38
C THR A 46 -6.26 4.59 -12.46
N LEU A 47 -7.54 4.23 -12.45
CA LEU A 47 -8.06 2.98 -11.89
C LEU A 47 -8.27 1.95 -12.99
N TYR A 48 -8.41 0.70 -12.59
CA TYR A 48 -8.82 -0.37 -13.51
C TYR A 48 -10.30 -0.26 -13.87
N ASP A 49 -10.60 -0.21 -15.16
CA ASP A 49 -11.97 -0.29 -15.67
C ASP A 49 -12.27 -1.75 -16.03
N LYS A 50 -13.13 -2.40 -15.25
CA LYS A 50 -13.50 -3.81 -15.47
C LYS A 50 -14.29 -4.01 -16.77
N ALA A 51 -15.00 -3.00 -17.26
CA ALA A 51 -15.75 -3.08 -18.51
C ALA A 51 -14.81 -2.94 -19.72
N ALA A 52 -13.81 -2.08 -19.62
CA ALA A 52 -12.80 -1.92 -20.67
C ALA A 52 -11.69 -2.98 -20.62
N GLY A 53 -11.46 -3.61 -19.46
CA GLY A 53 -10.37 -4.55 -19.23
C GLY A 53 -8.99 -3.88 -19.09
N GLU A 54 -8.94 -2.58 -18.86
CA GLU A 54 -7.72 -1.76 -18.95
C GLU A 54 -7.67 -0.68 -17.84
N PRO A 55 -6.48 -0.21 -17.42
CA PRO A 55 -6.33 0.84 -16.41
C PRO A 55 -6.54 2.25 -17.00
N VAL A 56 -7.76 2.53 -17.46
CA VAL A 56 -8.09 3.78 -18.17
C VAL A 56 -9.06 4.69 -17.41
N SER A 57 -9.65 4.22 -16.30
CA SER A 57 -10.69 4.99 -15.61
C SER A 57 -10.09 6.07 -14.71
N HIS A 58 -10.78 7.20 -14.63
CA HIS A 58 -10.53 8.26 -13.64
C HIS A 58 -11.68 8.38 -12.63
N ASP A 59 -12.61 7.43 -12.63
CA ASP A 59 -13.84 7.48 -11.84
C ASP A 59 -13.57 6.91 -10.46
N HIS A 60 -13.09 7.74 -9.54
CA HIS A 60 -13.02 7.37 -8.13
C HIS A 60 -14.42 7.40 -7.49
N HIS A 61 -14.56 6.77 -6.33
CA HIS A 61 -15.82 6.80 -5.58
C HIS A 61 -16.35 8.25 -5.44
N PRO A 62 -17.67 8.52 -5.61
CA PRO A 62 -18.22 9.87 -5.54
C PRO A 62 -17.98 10.61 -4.22
N ALA A 63 -17.84 9.87 -3.12
CA ALA A 63 -17.50 10.42 -1.80
C ALA A 63 -15.98 10.57 -1.56
N ALA A 64 -15.13 10.20 -2.51
CA ALA A 64 -13.71 10.49 -2.43
C ALA A 64 -13.48 12.00 -2.50
N SER A 65 -12.48 12.46 -1.77
CA SER A 65 -12.16 13.89 -1.75
C SER A 65 -11.63 14.33 -3.12
N PRO A 66 -12.11 15.46 -3.67
CA PRO A 66 -11.58 15.98 -4.94
C PRO A 66 -10.09 16.36 -4.84
N ASP A 67 -9.59 16.64 -3.63
CA ASP A 67 -8.19 16.97 -3.38
C ASP A 67 -7.26 15.74 -3.36
N PHE A 68 -7.81 14.52 -3.42
CA PHE A 68 -7.01 13.30 -3.33
C PHE A 68 -6.04 13.21 -4.52
N PRO A 69 -4.72 13.24 -4.30
CA PRO A 69 -3.75 13.06 -5.37
C PRO A 69 -3.81 11.61 -5.84
N ARG A 70 -4.11 11.43 -7.12
CA ARG A 70 -4.41 10.12 -7.70
C ARG A 70 -3.17 9.30 -8.03
N ASN A 71 -1.98 9.84 -7.80
CA ASN A 71 -0.70 9.25 -8.19
C ASN A 71 -0.39 7.93 -7.47
N HIS A 72 0.16 6.96 -8.19
CA HIS A 72 0.67 5.69 -7.66
C HIS A 72 1.62 5.01 -8.67
N LEU A 73 2.25 3.90 -8.23
CA LEU A 73 2.91 2.92 -9.09
C LEU A 73 2.25 1.56 -8.85
N ALA A 74 1.09 1.34 -9.46
CA ALA A 74 0.35 0.09 -9.30
C ALA A 74 -0.37 -0.30 -10.57
N GLY A 75 -0.61 -1.59 -10.75
CA GLY A 75 -1.40 -2.07 -11.88
C GLY A 75 -2.01 -3.44 -11.65
N TRP A 76 -3.06 -3.69 -12.42
CA TRP A 76 -3.86 -4.88 -12.30
C TRP A 76 -3.11 -6.07 -12.91
N GLY A 77 -3.00 -7.18 -12.16
CA GLY A 77 -2.27 -8.37 -12.63
C GLY A 77 -0.74 -8.18 -12.69
N GLU A 78 -0.20 -7.15 -12.06
CA GLU A 78 1.24 -6.94 -11.90
C GLU A 78 1.71 -7.37 -10.49
N GLY A 79 3.00 -7.65 -10.37
CA GLY A 79 3.63 -8.18 -9.16
C GLY A 79 5.03 -7.60 -8.92
N TRP A 80 5.77 -8.16 -7.97
CA TRP A 80 7.19 -7.86 -7.75
C TRP A 80 8.02 -8.01 -9.03
N LEU A 81 7.78 -9.08 -9.79
CA LEU A 81 8.43 -9.33 -11.08
C LEU A 81 8.30 -8.13 -12.04
N HIS A 82 7.14 -7.46 -12.02
CA HIS A 82 6.81 -6.35 -12.92
C HIS A 82 7.29 -5.00 -12.37
N MET A 83 7.22 -4.82 -11.04
CA MET A 83 7.56 -3.55 -10.39
C MET A 83 9.08 -3.37 -10.17
N ALA A 84 9.82 -4.46 -9.95
CA ALA A 84 11.27 -4.42 -9.75
C ALA A 84 12.04 -3.69 -10.87
N PRO A 85 11.80 -3.94 -12.17
CA PRO A 85 12.48 -3.20 -13.23
C PRO A 85 11.96 -1.76 -13.42
N GLN A 86 10.81 -1.40 -12.87
CA GLN A 86 10.18 -0.09 -13.08
C GLN A 86 10.54 0.95 -12.00
N ILE A 87 10.82 0.51 -10.76
CA ILE A 87 10.86 1.40 -9.60
C ILE A 87 11.95 2.49 -9.68
N ALA A 88 13.12 2.19 -10.25
CA ALA A 88 14.18 3.19 -10.40
C ALA A 88 13.73 4.35 -11.30
N GLY A 89 13.20 4.04 -12.48
CA GLY A 89 12.67 5.07 -13.40
C GLY A 89 11.45 5.79 -12.85
N ALA A 90 10.60 5.10 -12.07
CA ALA A 90 9.48 5.74 -11.39
C ALA A 90 9.94 6.76 -10.34
N LEU A 91 10.99 6.44 -9.57
CA LEU A 91 11.59 7.36 -8.61
C LEU A 91 12.35 8.49 -9.30
N ASP A 92 13.00 8.27 -10.44
CA ASP A 92 13.66 9.35 -11.18
C ASP A 92 12.65 10.38 -11.72
N ARG A 93 11.52 9.89 -12.24
CA ARG A 93 10.43 10.75 -12.76
C ARG A 93 9.67 11.46 -11.64
N ASP A 94 9.22 10.70 -10.65
CA ASP A 94 8.34 11.16 -9.58
C ASP A 94 8.93 10.76 -8.21
N PRO A 95 9.95 11.49 -7.72
CA PRO A 95 10.72 10.97 -6.60
C PRO A 95 9.87 10.83 -5.32
N ALA A 96 10.23 9.86 -4.50
CA ALA A 96 9.55 9.55 -3.24
C ALA A 96 10.58 9.30 -2.12
N ASP A 97 10.17 9.59 -0.88
CA ASP A 97 10.97 9.36 0.32
C ASP A 97 10.52 8.09 1.06
N VAL A 98 9.25 7.70 0.88
CA VAL A 98 8.64 6.52 1.47
C VAL A 98 7.85 5.76 0.42
N LEU A 99 8.14 4.47 0.27
CA LEU A 99 7.35 3.52 -0.53
C LEU A 99 6.44 2.71 0.40
N LEU A 100 5.15 2.63 0.06
CA LEU A 100 4.19 1.75 0.74
C LEU A 100 3.83 0.64 -0.24
N VAL A 101 4.35 -0.56 0.00
CA VAL A 101 4.38 -1.65 -1.00
C VAL A 101 3.47 -2.80 -0.60
N SER A 102 2.52 -3.14 -1.46
CA SER A 102 1.63 -4.30 -1.32
C SER A 102 1.63 -5.11 -2.62
N LEU A 103 2.44 -6.17 -2.65
CA LEU A 103 2.72 -7.00 -3.83
C LEU A 103 2.99 -8.45 -3.39
N GLY A 104 2.90 -9.40 -4.33
CA GLY A 104 3.25 -10.81 -4.13
C GLY A 104 2.08 -11.76 -4.38
N LEU A 105 0.84 -11.30 -4.21
CA LEU A 105 -0.35 -12.12 -4.47
C LEU A 105 -0.37 -12.61 -5.92
N ILE A 106 -0.14 -11.69 -6.85
CA ILE A 106 -0.15 -11.98 -8.28
C ILE A 106 1.07 -12.81 -8.69
N ASP A 107 2.26 -12.51 -8.15
CA ASP A 107 3.48 -13.27 -8.41
C ASP A 107 3.28 -14.76 -8.13
N LEU A 108 2.86 -15.10 -6.91
CA LEU A 108 2.60 -16.47 -6.48
C LEU A 108 1.42 -17.10 -7.22
N GLY A 109 0.50 -16.25 -7.68
CA GLY A 109 -0.71 -16.71 -8.36
C GLY A 109 -0.45 -17.17 -9.79
N PHE A 110 0.52 -16.54 -10.47
CA PHE A 110 0.60 -16.57 -11.93
C PHE A 110 2.01 -16.62 -12.52
N TYR A 111 3.06 -16.23 -11.80
CA TYR A 111 4.35 -15.92 -12.42
C TYR A 111 5.55 -16.61 -11.80
N THR A 112 5.61 -16.70 -10.47
CA THR A 112 6.80 -17.13 -9.73
C THR A 112 6.44 -17.91 -8.48
N ASN A 113 7.36 -18.75 -8.00
CA ASN A 113 7.25 -19.35 -6.67
C ASN A 113 7.75 -18.38 -5.57
N ALA A 114 7.67 -18.81 -4.31
CA ALA A 114 8.06 -18.01 -3.16
C ALA A 114 9.52 -17.53 -3.20
N GLU A 115 10.48 -18.40 -3.54
CA GLU A 115 11.90 -18.06 -3.64
C GLU A 115 12.16 -17.02 -4.74
N GLN A 116 11.61 -17.23 -5.94
CA GLN A 116 11.73 -16.29 -7.06
C GLN A 116 11.07 -14.94 -6.74
N THR A 117 9.93 -14.96 -6.05
CA THR A 117 9.26 -13.72 -5.63
C THR A 117 10.12 -12.96 -4.60
N ALA A 118 10.78 -13.66 -3.68
CA ALA A 118 11.72 -13.05 -2.75
C ALA A 118 12.97 -12.47 -3.44
N ASP A 119 13.46 -13.11 -4.51
CA ASP A 119 14.54 -12.55 -5.33
C ASP A 119 14.09 -11.25 -6.03
N ASN A 120 12.85 -11.19 -6.51
CA ASN A 120 12.28 -9.97 -7.08
C ASN A 120 12.14 -8.84 -6.04
N VAL A 121 11.84 -9.15 -4.77
CA VAL A 121 11.88 -8.16 -3.67
C VAL A 121 13.29 -7.57 -3.55
N ARG A 122 14.33 -8.40 -3.55
CA ARG A 122 15.72 -7.94 -3.44
C ARG A 122 16.12 -7.07 -4.63
N ALA A 123 15.70 -7.46 -5.83
CA ALA A 123 15.91 -6.68 -7.05
C ALA A 123 15.20 -5.32 -6.97
N PHE A 124 13.94 -5.29 -6.55
CA PHE A 124 13.18 -4.05 -6.35
C PHE A 124 13.88 -3.11 -5.36
N VAL A 125 14.28 -3.61 -4.19
CA VAL A 125 14.95 -2.79 -3.16
C VAL A 125 16.27 -2.23 -3.69
N THR A 126 17.04 -3.04 -4.42
CA THR A 126 18.30 -2.61 -5.05
C THR A 126 18.06 -1.51 -6.08
N ALA A 127 17.08 -1.70 -6.98
CA ALA A 127 16.73 -0.72 -8.00
C ALA A 127 16.24 0.59 -7.38
N ALA A 128 15.36 0.53 -6.39
CA ALA A 128 14.85 1.72 -5.70
C ALA A 128 15.98 2.51 -5.02
N ARG A 129 16.92 1.81 -4.36
CA ARG A 129 18.10 2.44 -3.72
C ARG A 129 19.08 3.03 -4.72
N SER A 130 19.14 2.52 -5.95
CA SER A 130 19.98 3.08 -7.00
C SER A 130 19.51 4.49 -7.43
N ALA A 131 18.19 4.73 -7.44
CA ALA A 131 17.59 6.03 -7.74
C ALA A 131 17.55 6.94 -6.51
N ASN A 132 17.22 6.39 -5.32
CA ASN A 132 17.22 7.13 -4.06
C ASN A 132 17.88 6.29 -2.94
N PRO A 133 19.15 6.55 -2.58
CA PRO A 133 19.86 5.79 -1.56
C PRO A 133 19.32 5.99 -0.13
N HIS A 134 18.36 6.91 0.06
CA HIS A 134 17.71 7.23 1.34
C HIS A 134 16.23 6.83 1.40
N VAL A 135 15.71 6.16 0.37
CA VAL A 135 14.31 5.76 0.33
C VAL A 135 13.97 4.82 1.48
N ARG A 136 12.83 5.06 2.13
CA ARG A 136 12.27 4.16 3.15
C ARG A 136 11.21 3.28 2.51
N MET A 137 11.02 2.07 3.01
CA MET A 137 9.98 1.19 2.48
C MET A 137 9.23 0.49 3.59
N VAL A 138 7.91 0.47 3.49
CA VAL A 138 7.05 -0.41 4.30
C VAL A 138 6.51 -1.49 3.38
N LEU A 139 6.81 -2.74 3.70
CA LEU A 139 6.41 -3.92 2.94
C LEU A 139 5.27 -4.60 3.66
N LEU A 140 4.11 -4.69 3.03
CA LEU A 140 2.99 -5.46 3.54
C LEU A 140 3.09 -6.91 3.02
N PRO A 141 3.11 -7.93 3.91
CA PRO A 141 3.01 -9.32 3.50
C PRO A 141 1.76 -9.59 2.66
N VAL A 142 1.76 -10.67 1.88
CA VAL A 142 0.56 -11.13 1.19
C VAL A 142 -0.50 -11.42 2.25
N ILE A 143 -1.59 -10.67 2.20
CA ILE A 143 -2.69 -10.75 3.17
C ILE A 143 -3.59 -11.96 2.89
N PRO A 144 -4.45 -12.36 3.86
CA PRO A 144 -5.44 -13.41 3.63
C PRO A 144 -6.28 -13.15 2.38
N ASN A 145 -6.47 -14.20 1.58
CA ASN A 145 -7.21 -14.14 0.33
C ASN A 145 -7.92 -15.49 0.07
N ILE A 146 -8.98 -15.46 -0.73
CA ILE A 146 -9.85 -16.62 -0.97
C ILE A 146 -9.13 -17.79 -1.63
N ARG A 147 -8.15 -17.54 -2.52
CA ARG A 147 -7.41 -18.62 -3.16
C ARG A 147 -6.63 -19.43 -2.13
N ALA A 148 -5.92 -18.76 -1.22
CA ALA A 148 -5.20 -19.43 -0.13
C ALA A 148 -6.14 -20.19 0.83
N ALA A 149 -7.42 -19.81 0.93
CA ALA A 149 -8.40 -20.56 1.72
C ALA A 149 -8.83 -21.88 1.07
N SER A 150 -8.75 -22.00 -0.26
CA SER A 150 -9.22 -23.17 -1.02
C SER A 150 -8.13 -24.00 -1.71
N ASP A 151 -6.93 -23.44 -1.89
CA ASP A 151 -5.80 -24.04 -2.63
C ASP A 151 -4.59 -24.17 -1.68
N ALA A 152 -4.44 -25.35 -1.09
CA ALA A 152 -3.42 -25.61 -0.07
C ALA A 152 -1.97 -25.47 -0.60
N PRO A 153 -1.61 -25.96 -1.81
CA PRO A 153 -0.31 -25.65 -2.41
C PRO A 153 -0.04 -24.15 -2.54
N PHE A 154 -1.01 -23.38 -3.04
CA PHE A 154 -0.86 -21.92 -3.14
C PHE A 154 -0.73 -21.28 -1.74
N ALA A 155 -1.49 -21.74 -0.75
CA ALA A 155 -1.38 -21.26 0.64
C ALA A 155 0.02 -21.51 1.22
N ALA A 156 0.64 -22.65 0.89
CA ALA A 156 2.01 -22.96 1.31
C ALA A 156 3.03 -22.00 0.67
N GLU A 157 2.87 -21.68 -0.62
CA GLU A 157 3.70 -20.67 -1.31
C GLU A 157 3.54 -19.28 -0.69
N VAL A 158 2.31 -18.87 -0.34
CA VAL A 158 2.05 -17.60 0.36
C VAL A 158 2.71 -17.56 1.73
N ALA A 159 2.57 -18.62 2.53
CA ALA A 159 3.20 -18.70 3.85
C ALA A 159 4.72 -18.63 3.72
N ARG A 160 5.28 -19.42 2.81
CA ARG A 160 6.71 -19.46 2.51
C ARG A 160 7.25 -18.10 2.05
N PHE A 161 6.53 -17.42 1.15
CA PHE A 161 6.91 -16.10 0.69
C PHE A 161 6.88 -15.07 1.81
N ASN A 162 5.85 -15.07 2.66
CA ASN A 162 5.76 -14.12 3.77
C ASN A 162 6.90 -14.29 4.79
N GLU A 163 7.36 -15.52 5.04
CA GLU A 163 8.58 -15.77 5.83
C GLU A 163 9.83 -15.21 5.14
N LEU A 164 9.97 -15.44 3.83
CA LEU A 164 11.09 -14.94 3.04
C LEU A 164 11.10 -13.41 2.94
N LEU A 165 9.93 -12.79 2.84
CA LEU A 165 9.77 -11.33 2.84
C LEU A 165 10.22 -10.75 4.17
N ALA A 166 9.84 -11.37 5.30
CA ALA A 166 10.30 -10.96 6.62
C ALA A 166 11.82 -11.06 6.74
N LYS A 167 12.42 -12.16 6.28
CA LYS A 167 13.86 -12.33 6.24
C LYS A 167 14.53 -11.28 5.34
N ALA A 168 14.00 -11.05 4.13
CA ALA A 168 14.55 -10.07 3.20
C ALA A 168 14.48 -8.65 3.76
N ALA A 169 13.39 -8.27 4.42
CA ALA A 169 13.26 -6.98 5.09
C ALA A 169 14.34 -6.79 6.16
N ALA A 170 14.57 -7.81 7.01
CA ALA A 170 15.62 -7.77 8.02
C ALA A 170 17.04 -7.76 7.43
N ASP A 171 17.32 -8.61 6.43
CA ASP A 171 18.63 -8.70 5.78
C ASP A 171 19.02 -7.41 5.04
N LEU A 172 18.03 -6.73 4.46
CA LEU A 172 18.24 -5.53 3.64
C LEU A 172 18.11 -4.23 4.43
N ASP A 173 17.59 -4.26 5.65
CA ASP A 173 17.39 -3.05 6.47
C ASP A 173 18.73 -2.34 6.75
N THR A 174 18.73 -1.02 6.64
CA THR A 174 19.91 -0.20 6.96
C THR A 174 19.47 1.14 7.55
N PRO A 175 20.27 1.77 8.43
CA PRO A 175 19.96 3.11 8.93
C PRO A 175 19.80 4.18 7.83
N ARG A 176 20.46 3.99 6.67
CA ARG A 176 20.42 4.95 5.56
C ARG A 176 19.12 4.85 4.75
N SER A 177 18.59 3.65 4.58
CA SER A 177 17.40 3.32 3.80
C SER A 177 16.62 2.24 4.56
N PRO A 178 15.87 2.61 5.61
CA PRO A 178 15.24 1.65 6.49
C PRO A 178 14.04 0.94 5.84
N LEU A 179 13.86 -0.33 6.18
CA LEU A 179 12.76 -1.18 5.76
C LEU A 179 11.92 -1.59 6.98
N LEU A 180 10.60 -1.55 6.82
CA LEU A 180 9.67 -2.12 7.78
C LEU A 180 8.87 -3.23 7.10
N LEU A 181 8.66 -4.32 7.83
CA LEU A 181 7.61 -5.27 7.53
C LEU A 181 6.36 -4.83 8.31
N ALA A 182 5.29 -4.47 7.61
CA ALA A 182 4.01 -4.21 8.26
C ALA A 182 3.38 -5.52 8.75
N SER A 183 2.66 -5.45 9.87
CA SER A 183 1.86 -6.57 10.35
C SER A 183 0.57 -6.69 9.53
N PRO A 184 0.21 -7.88 9.03
CA PRO A 184 -1.12 -8.11 8.47
C PRO A 184 -2.18 -7.71 9.51
N PRO A 185 -3.29 -7.06 9.12
CA PRO A 185 -4.30 -6.64 10.09
C PRO A 185 -4.86 -7.87 10.81
N PRO A 186 -4.78 -7.98 12.16
CA PRO A 186 -5.15 -9.20 12.88
C PRO A 186 -6.62 -9.61 12.72
N THR A 187 -7.48 -8.65 12.40
CA THR A 187 -8.92 -8.84 12.21
C THR A 187 -9.34 -8.88 10.75
N TYR A 188 -8.39 -9.02 9.81
CA TYR A 188 -8.71 -9.10 8.38
C TYR A 188 -9.46 -10.39 8.07
N ASP A 189 -10.70 -10.26 7.59
CA ASP A 189 -11.59 -11.36 7.24
C ASP A 189 -11.93 -11.24 5.75
N ILE A 190 -11.56 -12.26 4.96
CA ILE A 190 -11.77 -12.24 3.51
C ILE A 190 -13.26 -12.16 3.13
N HIS A 191 -14.18 -12.59 3.98
CA HIS A 191 -15.61 -12.54 3.69
C HIS A 191 -16.25 -11.21 4.10
N ALA A 192 -15.67 -10.50 5.07
CA ALA A 192 -16.19 -9.23 5.58
C ALA A 192 -15.48 -8.00 5.00
N ASP A 193 -14.20 -8.12 4.66
CA ASP A 193 -13.32 -7.02 4.27
C ASP A 193 -12.99 -6.97 2.78
N THR A 194 -13.51 -7.92 2.00
CA THR A 194 -13.36 -7.92 0.54
C THR A 194 -14.74 -8.01 -0.13
N TYR A 195 -14.82 -7.73 -1.43
CA TYR A 195 -16.05 -7.92 -2.19
C TYR A 195 -16.09 -9.22 -3.02
N ASP A 196 -14.95 -9.87 -3.21
CA ASP A 196 -14.83 -11.11 -4.01
C ASP A 196 -13.91 -12.17 -3.38
N GLY A 197 -13.51 -11.97 -2.12
CA GLY A 197 -12.55 -12.80 -1.42
C GLY A 197 -11.09 -12.36 -1.58
N THR A 198 -10.81 -11.38 -2.44
CA THR A 198 -9.46 -10.87 -2.72
C THR A 198 -9.39 -9.35 -2.55
N HIS A 199 -10.19 -8.59 -3.30
CA HIS A 199 -10.07 -7.14 -3.39
C HIS A 199 -10.77 -6.42 -2.22
N PRO A 200 -10.12 -5.46 -1.57
CA PRO A 200 -10.63 -4.87 -0.34
C PRO A 200 -11.91 -4.06 -0.63
N ASN A 201 -12.92 -4.27 0.20
CA ASN A 201 -14.06 -3.36 0.28
C ASN A 201 -13.72 -2.20 1.24
N ALA A 202 -14.67 -1.31 1.51
CA ALA A 202 -14.43 -0.15 2.38
C ALA A 202 -13.81 -0.51 3.75
N SER A 203 -14.24 -1.61 4.39
CA SER A 203 -13.66 -2.05 5.66
C SER A 203 -12.21 -2.52 5.48
N GLY A 204 -11.94 -3.36 4.48
CA GLY A 204 -10.60 -3.83 4.15
C GLY A 204 -9.64 -2.70 3.81
N GLU A 205 -10.10 -1.69 3.06
CA GLU A 205 -9.31 -0.50 2.72
C GLU A 205 -8.77 0.21 3.98
N HIS A 206 -9.61 0.38 5.00
CA HIS A 206 -9.20 0.97 6.28
C HIS A 206 -8.18 0.11 7.01
N LYS A 207 -8.36 -1.22 7.01
CA LYS A 207 -7.42 -2.17 7.65
C LYS A 207 -6.05 -2.16 6.97
N LEU A 208 -6.01 -2.10 5.64
CA LEU A 208 -4.75 -1.98 4.90
C LEU A 208 -4.04 -0.66 5.18
N ALA A 209 -4.76 0.46 5.17
CA ALA A 209 -4.20 1.76 5.53
C ALA A 209 -3.67 1.78 6.98
N ALA A 210 -4.39 1.15 7.91
CA ALA A 210 -3.97 1.03 9.30
C ALA A 210 -2.64 0.27 9.44
N ALA A 211 -2.47 -0.86 8.75
CA ALA A 211 -1.23 -1.63 8.80
C ALA A 211 0.00 -0.79 8.39
N PHE A 212 -0.11 0.03 7.34
CA PHE A 212 0.96 0.93 6.93
C PHE A 212 1.19 2.07 7.92
N ALA A 213 0.12 2.74 8.36
CA ALA A 213 0.20 3.87 9.28
C ALA A 213 0.80 3.47 10.64
N ASP A 214 0.34 2.35 11.21
CA ASP A 214 0.80 1.86 12.50
C ASP A 214 2.27 1.45 12.46
N ALA A 215 2.71 0.78 11.39
CA ALA A 215 4.12 0.42 11.20
C ALA A 215 5.02 1.67 11.21
N MET A 216 4.66 2.70 10.43
CA MET A 216 5.43 3.94 10.36
C MET A 216 5.38 4.75 11.66
N SER A 217 4.21 4.86 12.29
CA SER A 217 4.05 5.60 13.53
C SER A 217 4.88 4.96 14.65
N GLN A 218 4.87 3.63 14.76
CA GLN A 218 5.57 2.92 15.83
C GLN A 218 7.10 2.94 15.64
N ALA A 219 7.59 2.71 14.42
CA ALA A 219 9.02 2.54 14.19
C ALA A 219 9.75 3.84 13.82
N TRP A 220 9.08 4.76 13.11
CA TRP A 220 9.71 5.99 12.61
C TRP A 220 9.12 7.28 13.21
N GLY A 221 8.05 7.19 14.00
CA GLY A 221 7.35 8.38 14.51
C GLY A 221 6.73 9.24 13.41
N ILE A 222 6.48 8.67 12.23
CA ILE A 222 5.84 9.36 11.10
C ILE A 222 4.33 9.13 11.19
N GLY A 223 3.57 10.23 11.25
CA GLY A 223 2.11 10.19 11.38
C GLY A 223 1.68 9.92 12.83
N ALA A 224 0.61 9.16 13.00
CA ALA A 224 0.10 8.71 14.30
C ALA A 224 -0.50 7.31 14.15
N PRO A 225 -0.85 6.61 15.25
CA PRO A 225 -1.61 5.37 15.14
C PRO A 225 -2.92 5.59 14.37
N TYR A 226 -3.34 4.59 13.61
CA TYR A 226 -4.51 4.71 12.76
C TYR A 226 -5.81 4.61 13.57
N ASP A 227 -6.54 5.72 13.66
CA ASP A 227 -7.86 5.73 14.29
C ASP A 227 -8.94 5.34 13.28
N THR A 228 -9.57 4.18 13.50
CA THR A 228 -10.71 3.71 12.69
C THR A 228 -12.01 4.46 13.01
N LEU A 229 -12.06 5.24 14.10
CA LEU A 229 -13.26 5.92 14.60
C LEU A 229 -13.38 7.39 14.18
N SER A 230 -12.51 7.89 13.30
CA SER A 230 -12.60 9.27 12.82
C SER A 230 -13.11 9.39 11.37
N PRO A 231 -14.40 9.12 11.08
CA PRO A 231 -15.06 9.75 9.95
C PRO A 231 -15.55 11.14 10.41
N THR A 232 -14.94 12.21 9.86
CA THR A 232 -15.28 13.63 10.07
C THR A 232 -14.72 14.31 11.34
N GLY A 233 -14.37 15.59 11.18
CA GLY A 233 -13.41 16.30 12.01
C GLY A 233 -13.85 16.57 13.44
N ARG A 234 -12.86 16.65 14.34
CA ARG A 234 -13.04 17.22 15.67
C ARG A 234 -13.39 18.70 15.54
N SER A 235 -14.66 19.04 15.63
CA SER A 235 -15.08 20.34 16.17
C SER A 235 -14.63 20.38 17.63
N GLY A 236 -13.60 21.16 17.92
CA GLY A 236 -13.18 21.44 19.30
C GLY A 236 -14.30 22.08 20.11
N PRO A 237 -14.30 21.95 21.46
CA PRO A 237 -15.34 22.52 22.29
C PRO A 237 -15.29 24.05 22.20
N VAL A 238 -16.43 24.65 21.86
CA VAL A 238 -16.65 26.09 21.99
C VAL A 238 -16.55 26.42 23.48
N ARG A 239 -15.52 27.19 23.87
CA ARG A 239 -15.52 27.88 25.17
C ARG A 239 -16.61 28.94 25.12
N THR A 240 -17.74 28.67 25.75
CA THR A 240 -18.68 29.71 26.14
C THR A 240 -18.05 30.53 27.25
N SER A 241 -17.63 31.76 26.94
CA SER A 241 -17.40 32.78 27.94
C SER A 241 -18.77 33.36 28.35
N THR A 242 -19.18 33.05 29.57
CA THR A 242 -20.01 33.94 30.40
C THR A 242 -19.06 34.32 31.53
N GLY A 243 -18.61 35.57 31.65
CA GLY A 243 -19.42 36.71 32.05
C GLY A 243 -18.90 37.13 33.42
#